data_AF-A0A8D0FDF2-F1
#
_entry.id   AF-A0A8D0FDF2-F1
#
_cell.length_a   1.000
_cell.length_b   1.000
_cell.length_c   1.000
_cell.angle_alpha   90.00
_cell.angle_beta   90.00
_cell.angle_gamma   90.00
#
_symmetry.space_group_name_H-M   'P 1'
#
loop_
_entity.id
_entity.type
_entity.pdbx_description
1 polymer ?
#
loop_
_entity_poly.entity_id
_entity_poly.type
_entity_poly.pdbx_seq_one_letter_code
_entity_poly.pdbx_strand_id
1 'polypeptide(L)'
;GHILQVGSHKNPNVISLYFRNTPHPLLSVLENRPDCWPFLLQQITVFFHQCPESSSVAIMTPFLRYLYCEPSQLREYAELRMGLLKILLQPHGPKDREAPSVLECQIVQLLCDFIPHLQLKDLLQVTEALFFLQELFLSLLRYPVFWKVQLSQFCLQLLCFCETCLNVTGECSSLISLIEDNFELLKEVFPVEQCIIGLALLLLQIPESQQKSVLSLANKLLSCSETQNISTTALTLVMPVLQILCSTTVGDYLSEDDSGTTRQQLAVNLLEMLQEEGVKEKKELVSCKLLFPITSSYGSLYTTWKIIELMKEKSAVTNWLSSVKSLLPVTTQVPASVFLLLAYLLIQENGDSLCDVLQATTEIAKADCSQVPNLIPVLIFRLGRPLEPALYRDILYTLPTLGVHKVCVAQILCAIQMLGSTPKLQAITLRLMTSLWERQDRIYPELQKFLAVSDMPSLSVDKDDQWEKLIAKAACVRDICRQRPYQHGADMLAAICQVLNECTKPDQASPAAIVLQGLQALCEAEVVCIRSTWNALSPKLSCDTRPLILKALNELFALVPSLTVNTNEYEVCTHSSNLCPFHSPSL
;
A
#
# COMPACT_ATOMS: atom_id res chain seq x y z
N GLY A 1 -35.59 6.16 17.99
CA GLY A 1 -34.88 5.08 18.69
C GLY A 1 -35.57 3.72 18.67
N HIS A 2 -36.18 3.29 17.56
CA HIS A 2 -36.71 1.91 17.39
C HIS A 2 -36.13 1.17 16.17
N ILE A 3 -35.05 1.69 15.57
CA ILE A 3 -34.40 1.11 14.37
C ILE A 3 -33.13 0.30 14.74
N LEU A 4 -32.78 0.22 16.02
CA LEU A 4 -31.59 -0.50 16.46
C LEU A 4 -31.96 -1.91 16.94
N GLN A 5 -31.88 -2.87 16.02
CA GLN A 5 -31.42 -4.26 16.21
C GLN A 5 -31.98 -5.17 15.12
N VAL A 6 -31.49 -5.08 13.87
CA VAL A 6 -31.46 -6.26 12.98
C VAL A 6 -30.26 -6.15 12.05
N GLY A 7 -29.12 -6.65 12.51
CA GLY A 7 -27.96 -6.92 11.67
C GLY A 7 -28.05 -8.32 11.05
N SER A 8 -27.63 -8.40 9.79
CA SER A 8 -27.40 -9.60 8.96
C SER A 8 -28.63 -10.47 8.64
N HIS A 9 -28.90 -10.62 7.34
CA HIS A 9 -29.92 -11.50 6.74
C HIS A 9 -31.39 -11.22 7.08
N LYS A 10 -32.01 -10.17 6.52
CA LYS A 10 -33.48 -10.17 6.32
C LYS A 10 -33.90 -9.61 4.96
N ASN A 11 -34.89 -10.29 4.38
CA ASN A 11 -35.53 -10.06 3.10
C ASN A 11 -35.83 -8.56 2.83
N PRO A 12 -35.56 -8.05 1.61
CA PRO A 12 -35.92 -6.69 1.20
C PRO A 12 -37.43 -6.38 1.39
N ASN A 13 -38.26 -7.43 1.40
CA ASN A 13 -39.70 -7.33 1.64
C ASN A 13 -40.09 -6.89 3.06
N VAL A 14 -39.25 -7.08 4.08
CA VAL A 14 -39.59 -6.67 5.46
C VAL A 14 -39.36 -5.17 5.68
N ILE A 15 -38.36 -4.61 4.99
CA ILE A 15 -38.05 -3.18 5.03
C ILE A 15 -39.09 -2.38 4.22
N SER A 16 -39.50 -2.88 3.05
CA SER A 16 -40.56 -2.24 2.26
C SER A 16 -41.90 -2.17 3.00
N LEU A 17 -42.22 -3.16 3.84
CA LEU A 17 -43.42 -3.16 4.68
C LEU A 17 -43.41 -2.07 5.77
N TYR A 18 -42.25 -1.71 6.32
CA TYR A 18 -42.16 -0.66 7.34
C TYR A 18 -42.38 0.75 6.78
N PHE A 19 -41.88 1.04 5.57
CA PHE A 19 -42.16 2.32 4.89
C PHE A 19 -43.62 2.46 4.44
N ARG A 20 -44.32 1.33 4.29
CA ARG A 20 -45.74 1.26 3.87
C ARG A 20 -46.75 1.28 5.03
N ASN A 21 -46.31 1.15 6.28
CA ASN A 21 -47.20 1.02 7.45
C ASN A 21 -47.86 2.34 7.90
N THR A 22 -47.47 3.49 7.36
CA THR A 22 -48.18 4.77 7.54
C THR A 22 -48.59 5.31 6.17
N PRO A 23 -49.83 5.07 5.70
CA PRO A 23 -50.27 5.51 4.39
C PRO A 23 -50.46 7.03 4.41
N HIS A 24 -49.43 7.76 3.99
CA HIS A 24 -49.57 9.19 3.72
C HIS A 24 -50.48 9.35 2.48
N PRO A 25 -51.49 10.25 2.48
CA PRO A 25 -52.45 10.36 1.38
C PRO A 25 -51.79 10.53 0.00
N LEU A 26 -50.70 11.28 -0.06
CA LEU A 26 -49.94 11.50 -1.30
C LEU A 26 -49.24 10.22 -1.82
N LEU A 27 -48.90 9.27 -0.94
CA LEU A 27 -48.37 7.97 -1.38
C LEU A 27 -49.45 7.18 -2.11
N SER A 28 -50.65 7.11 -1.55
CA SER A 28 -51.77 6.43 -2.19
C SER A 28 -52.12 7.06 -3.55
N VAL A 29 -52.02 8.38 -3.67
CA VAL A 29 -52.23 9.05 -4.97
C VAL A 29 -51.13 8.68 -5.96
N LEU A 30 -49.86 8.71 -5.52
CA LEU A 30 -48.71 8.41 -6.38
C LEU A 30 -48.68 6.95 -6.83
N GLU A 31 -49.06 6.00 -5.97
CA GLU A 31 -49.16 4.57 -6.30
C GLU A 31 -50.29 4.28 -7.29
N ASN A 32 -51.45 4.95 -7.16
CA ASN A 32 -52.58 4.75 -8.05
C ASN A 32 -52.42 5.48 -9.40
N ARG A 33 -51.70 6.60 -9.41
CA ARG A 33 -51.53 7.48 -10.59
C ARG A 33 -50.11 8.09 -10.62
N PRO A 34 -49.09 7.36 -11.12
CA PRO A 34 -47.71 7.84 -11.16
C PRO A 34 -47.54 9.09 -12.03
N ASP A 35 -48.33 9.22 -13.11
CA ASP A 35 -48.31 10.37 -14.03
C ASP A 35 -48.72 11.71 -13.37
N CYS A 36 -49.33 11.67 -12.19
CA CYS A 36 -49.77 12.87 -11.47
C CYS A 36 -48.65 13.59 -10.72
N TRP A 37 -47.39 13.13 -10.84
CA TRP A 37 -46.25 13.72 -10.15
C TRP A 37 -46.07 15.24 -10.36
N PRO A 38 -46.32 15.86 -11.55
CA PRO A 38 -46.14 17.30 -11.71
C PRO A 38 -47.15 18.10 -10.90
N PHE A 39 -48.37 17.58 -10.78
CA PHE A 39 -49.43 18.18 -9.98
C PHE A 39 -49.13 18.04 -8.48
N LEU A 40 -48.65 16.87 -8.05
CA LEU A 40 -48.19 16.65 -6.67
C LEU A 40 -47.08 17.63 -6.30
N LEU A 41 -46.11 17.82 -7.20
CA LEU A 41 -45.03 18.78 -7.02
C LEU A 41 -45.56 20.20 -6.76
N GLN A 42 -46.48 20.67 -7.62
CA GLN A 42 -47.09 21.99 -7.49
C GLN A 42 -47.86 22.14 -6.17
N GLN A 43 -48.64 21.14 -5.77
CA GLN A 43 -49.40 21.19 -4.52
C GLN A 43 -48.47 21.22 -3.29
N ILE A 44 -47.38 20.45 -3.31
CA ILE A 44 -46.38 20.45 -2.23
C ILE A 44 -45.67 21.82 -2.16
N THR A 45 -45.36 22.44 -3.31
CA THR A 45 -44.83 23.81 -3.34
C THR A 45 -45.78 24.78 -2.65
N VAL A 46 -47.06 24.78 -3.02
CA VAL A 46 -48.08 25.65 -2.44
C VAL A 46 -48.20 25.40 -0.93
N PHE A 47 -48.18 24.14 -0.51
CA PHE A 47 -48.26 23.76 0.91
C PHE A 47 -47.15 24.38 1.75
N PHE A 48 -45.88 24.26 1.33
CA PHE A 48 -44.76 24.86 2.07
C PHE A 48 -44.76 26.39 2.03
N HIS A 49 -45.29 27.01 0.97
CA HIS A 49 -45.45 28.47 0.89
C HIS A 49 -46.55 29.00 1.83
N GLN A 50 -47.66 28.25 1.98
CA GLN A 50 -48.81 28.68 2.76
C GLN A 50 -48.71 28.32 4.25
N CYS A 51 -47.97 27.27 4.59
CA CYS A 51 -47.83 26.75 5.95
C CYS A 51 -46.35 26.69 6.38
N PRO A 52 -45.71 27.83 6.72
CA PRO A 52 -44.30 27.85 7.14
C PRO A 52 -44.07 27.34 8.58
N GLU A 53 -45.08 26.74 9.21
CA GLU A 53 -45.00 26.19 10.56
C GLU A 53 -44.21 24.89 10.60
N SER A 54 -43.59 24.60 11.75
CA SER A 54 -42.84 23.37 11.99
C SER A 54 -43.68 22.07 11.88
N SER A 55 -44.99 22.19 12.02
CA SER A 55 -45.96 21.11 11.84
C SER A 55 -46.00 20.59 10.39
N SER A 56 -45.71 21.43 9.40
CA SER A 56 -45.74 21.09 7.97
C SER A 56 -44.69 20.03 7.60
N VAL A 57 -43.47 20.14 8.13
CA VAL A 57 -42.37 19.20 7.88
C VAL A 57 -42.69 17.85 8.51
N ALA A 58 -43.26 17.84 9.72
CA ALA A 58 -43.66 16.61 10.40
C ALA A 58 -44.74 15.84 9.63
N ILE A 59 -45.71 16.54 9.05
CA ILE A 59 -46.77 15.95 8.20
C ILE A 59 -46.16 15.31 6.94
N MET A 60 -45.22 16.01 6.28
CA MET A 60 -44.62 15.54 5.03
C MET A 60 -43.51 14.50 5.21
N THR A 61 -42.96 14.36 6.41
CA THR A 61 -41.82 13.47 6.70
C THR A 61 -42.04 12.02 6.24
N PRO A 62 -43.19 11.35 6.49
CA PRO A 62 -43.42 9.98 6.02
C PRO A 62 -43.39 9.85 4.50
N PHE A 63 -43.97 10.83 3.78
CA PHE A 63 -43.97 10.86 2.32
C PHE A 63 -42.56 11.04 1.76
N LEU A 64 -41.80 12.01 2.29
CA LEU A 64 -40.42 12.27 1.86
C LEU A 64 -39.50 11.09 2.16
N ARG A 65 -39.62 10.49 3.35
CA ARG A 65 -38.84 9.31 3.73
C ARG A 65 -39.14 8.12 2.82
N TYR A 66 -40.40 7.88 2.45
CA TYR A 66 -40.72 6.85 1.45
C TYR A 66 -40.04 7.19 0.11
N LEU A 67 -40.22 8.41 -0.38
CA LEU A 67 -39.75 8.78 -1.72
C LEU A 67 -38.23 8.65 -1.88
N TYR A 68 -37.44 9.12 -0.89
CA TYR A 68 -35.98 9.14 -0.97
C TYR A 68 -35.30 7.89 -0.40
N CYS A 69 -35.94 7.15 0.51
CA CYS A 69 -35.28 6.03 1.22
C CYS A 69 -35.88 4.65 0.90
N GLU A 70 -36.90 4.54 0.04
CA GLU A 70 -37.48 3.24 -0.32
C GLU A 70 -36.45 2.37 -1.07
N PRO A 71 -36.23 1.10 -0.68
CA PRO A 71 -35.23 0.21 -1.28
C PRO A 71 -35.37 -0.05 -2.79
N SER A 72 -36.59 0.06 -3.32
CA SER A 72 -36.90 -0.11 -4.75
C SER A 72 -36.59 1.12 -5.58
N GLN A 73 -36.59 2.32 -4.97
CA GLN A 73 -36.37 3.63 -5.59
C GLN A 73 -36.81 3.67 -7.06
N LEU A 74 -38.13 3.59 -7.29
CA LEU A 74 -38.70 3.49 -8.63
C LEU A 74 -38.22 4.66 -9.51
N ARG A 75 -37.83 4.35 -10.76
CA ARG A 75 -37.29 5.30 -11.73
C ARG A 75 -38.31 6.35 -12.14
N GLU A 76 -39.58 5.97 -12.18
CA GLU A 76 -40.72 6.84 -12.52
C GLU A 76 -40.84 8.05 -11.58
N TYR A 77 -40.26 7.96 -10.38
CA TYR A 77 -40.29 9.04 -9.38
C TYR A 77 -39.03 9.90 -9.36
N ALA A 78 -38.07 9.69 -10.28
CA ALA A 78 -36.82 10.45 -10.32
C ALA A 78 -37.06 11.95 -10.50
N GLU A 79 -37.86 12.35 -11.49
CA GLU A 79 -38.17 13.76 -11.76
C GLU A 79 -38.89 14.42 -10.59
N LEU A 80 -39.79 13.68 -9.93
CA LEU A 80 -40.47 14.13 -8.72
C LEU A 80 -39.48 14.37 -7.57
N ARG A 81 -38.56 13.43 -7.31
CA ARG A 81 -37.52 13.56 -6.27
C ARG A 81 -36.64 14.78 -6.51
N MET A 82 -36.19 14.97 -7.75
CA MET A 82 -35.30 16.07 -8.13
C MET A 82 -36.01 17.43 -8.03
N GLY A 83 -37.26 17.49 -8.51
CA GLY A 83 -38.09 18.69 -8.39
C GLY A 83 -38.39 19.03 -6.93
N LEU A 84 -38.77 18.03 -6.11
CA LEU A 84 -39.07 18.22 -4.70
C LEU A 84 -37.86 18.72 -3.93
N LEU A 85 -36.68 18.19 -4.21
CA LEU A 85 -35.46 18.61 -3.54
C LEU A 85 -35.19 20.10 -3.78
N LYS A 86 -35.31 20.56 -5.03
CA LYS A 86 -35.16 21.98 -5.38
C LYS A 86 -36.15 22.86 -4.64
N ILE A 87 -37.42 22.44 -4.53
CA ILE A 87 -38.46 23.19 -3.82
C ILE A 87 -38.21 23.22 -2.31
N LEU A 88 -37.84 22.08 -1.71
CA LEU A 88 -37.57 21.98 -0.28
C LEU A 88 -36.36 22.82 0.14
N LEU A 89 -35.33 22.89 -0.71
CA LEU A 89 -34.10 23.63 -0.46
C LEU A 89 -34.15 25.09 -0.95
N GLN A 90 -35.28 25.57 -1.47
CA GLN A 90 -35.43 26.99 -1.79
C GLN A 90 -35.27 27.85 -0.52
N PRO A 91 -34.61 29.02 -0.59
CA PRO A 91 -34.47 29.89 0.56
C PRO A 91 -35.81 30.54 0.92
N HIS A 92 -36.22 30.40 2.18
CA HIS A 92 -37.47 30.93 2.74
C HIS A 92 -37.16 32.11 3.66
N GLY A 93 -36.76 33.24 3.09
CA GLY A 93 -36.52 34.48 3.86
C GLY A 93 -35.67 35.54 3.14
N PRO A 94 -35.55 36.75 3.71
CA PRO A 94 -34.64 37.78 3.19
C PRO A 94 -33.18 37.33 3.33
N LYS A 95 -32.34 37.68 2.35
CA LYS A 95 -30.95 37.21 2.18
C LYS A 95 -29.98 37.60 3.31
N ASP A 96 -30.37 38.51 4.20
CA ASP A 96 -29.49 39.12 5.22
C ASP A 96 -29.57 38.46 6.61
N ARG A 97 -30.07 37.22 6.73
CA ARG A 97 -30.11 36.51 8.02
C ARG A 97 -28.82 35.73 8.27
N GLU A 98 -28.30 35.78 9.49
CA GLU A 98 -27.12 35.01 9.92
C GLU A 98 -27.44 33.53 10.23
N ALA A 99 -28.73 33.17 10.31
CA ALA A 99 -29.21 31.83 10.64
C ALA A 99 -30.42 31.42 9.77
N PRO A 100 -30.60 30.12 9.51
CA PRO A 100 -31.75 29.61 8.77
C PRO A 100 -33.06 29.83 9.54
N SER A 101 -34.17 29.94 8.83
CA SER A 101 -35.50 29.87 9.43
C SER A 101 -35.74 28.50 10.10
N VAL A 102 -36.70 28.42 11.03
CA VAL A 102 -37.04 27.15 11.70
C VAL A 102 -37.46 26.08 10.68
N LEU A 103 -38.19 26.48 9.65
CA LEU A 103 -38.63 25.60 8.57
C LEU A 103 -37.44 25.05 7.78
N GLU A 104 -36.55 25.92 7.29
CA GLU A 104 -35.33 25.50 6.57
C GLU A 104 -34.45 24.59 7.43
N CYS A 105 -34.31 24.92 8.71
CA CYS A 105 -33.54 24.12 9.66
C CYS A 105 -34.08 22.69 9.77
N GLN A 106 -35.40 22.54 9.90
CA GLN A 106 -36.04 21.23 9.99
C GLN A 106 -35.99 20.45 8.68
N ILE A 107 -36.17 21.12 7.54
CA ILE A 107 -36.05 20.49 6.21
C ILE A 107 -34.63 19.98 5.99
N VAL A 108 -33.62 20.82 6.22
CA VAL A 108 -32.21 20.45 6.03
C VAL A 108 -31.80 19.33 6.99
N GLN A 109 -32.21 19.37 8.26
CA GLN A 109 -31.97 18.27 9.21
C GLN A 109 -32.63 16.97 8.74
N LEU A 110 -33.87 17.01 8.28
CA LEU A 110 -34.57 15.85 7.76
C LEU A 110 -33.85 15.25 6.54
N LEU A 111 -33.36 16.09 5.62
CA LEU A 111 -32.62 15.64 4.44
C LEU A 111 -31.24 15.06 4.82
N CYS A 112 -30.57 15.63 5.83
CA CYS A 112 -29.35 15.03 6.39
C CYS A 112 -29.61 13.63 6.98
N ASP A 113 -30.75 13.42 7.63
CA ASP A 113 -31.16 12.11 8.16
C ASP A 113 -31.44 11.07 7.06
N PHE A 114 -31.64 11.50 5.81
CA PHE A 114 -31.84 10.59 4.67
C PHE A 114 -30.55 10.07 4.06
N ILE A 115 -29.43 10.77 4.22
CA ILE A 115 -28.12 10.42 3.64
C ILE A 115 -27.74 8.93 3.84
N PRO A 116 -27.86 8.35 5.05
CA PRO A 116 -27.46 6.96 5.30
C PRO A 116 -28.39 5.93 4.65
N HIS A 117 -29.51 6.37 4.09
CA HIS A 117 -30.58 5.54 3.55
C HIS A 117 -30.76 5.70 2.03
N LEU A 118 -29.95 6.54 1.39
CA LEU A 118 -29.91 6.67 -0.07
C LEU A 118 -29.51 5.33 -0.71
N GLN A 119 -30.15 4.96 -1.82
CA GLN A 119 -29.77 3.74 -2.54
C GLN A 119 -28.63 4.06 -3.50
N LEU A 120 -27.65 3.15 -3.58
CA LEU A 120 -26.42 3.34 -4.35
C LEU A 120 -26.08 2.11 -5.20
N LYS A 121 -27.08 1.47 -5.83
CA LYS A 121 -26.91 0.18 -6.52
C LYS A 121 -26.56 0.31 -8.00
N ASP A 122 -27.10 1.32 -8.67
CA ASP A 122 -26.92 1.53 -10.11
C ASP A 122 -26.52 2.97 -10.44
N LEU A 123 -26.15 3.19 -11.71
CA LEU A 123 -25.70 4.50 -12.21
C LEU A 123 -26.72 5.62 -11.93
N LEU A 124 -28.00 5.35 -12.18
CA LEU A 124 -29.05 6.35 -12.00
C LEU A 124 -29.18 6.75 -10.53
N GLN A 125 -29.20 5.76 -9.62
CA GLN A 125 -29.27 6.00 -8.18
C GLN A 125 -28.07 6.78 -7.66
N VAL A 126 -26.85 6.47 -8.14
CA VAL A 126 -25.65 7.22 -7.78
C VAL A 126 -25.71 8.66 -8.33
N THR A 127 -26.21 8.89 -9.54
CA THR A 127 -26.39 10.25 -10.09
C THR A 127 -27.44 11.05 -9.30
N GLU A 128 -28.57 10.43 -8.93
CA GLU A 128 -29.58 11.06 -8.08
C GLU A 128 -29.02 11.40 -6.69
N ALA A 129 -28.25 10.49 -6.08
CA ALA A 129 -27.60 10.71 -4.79
C ALA A 129 -26.55 11.82 -4.88
N LEU A 130 -25.76 11.86 -5.96
CA LEU A 130 -24.80 12.93 -6.22
C LEU A 130 -25.50 14.29 -6.28
N PHE A 131 -26.56 14.42 -7.07
CA PHE A 131 -27.35 15.64 -7.13
C PHE A 131 -27.95 16.00 -5.76
N PHE A 132 -28.48 15.00 -5.04
CA PHE A 132 -29.03 15.20 -3.71
C PHE A 132 -28.02 15.80 -2.74
N LEU A 133 -26.82 15.23 -2.71
CA LEU A 133 -25.75 15.67 -1.81
C LEU A 133 -25.22 17.05 -2.21
N GLN A 134 -25.08 17.35 -3.51
CA GLN A 134 -24.63 18.66 -3.98
C GLN A 134 -25.60 19.78 -3.59
N GLU A 135 -26.90 19.62 -3.85
CA GLU A 135 -27.91 20.63 -3.49
C GLU A 135 -28.02 20.81 -1.97
N LEU A 136 -28.01 19.71 -1.21
CA LEU A 136 -28.07 19.76 0.25
C LEU A 136 -26.83 20.46 0.83
N PHE A 137 -25.66 20.20 0.27
CA PHE A 137 -24.41 20.85 0.65
C PHE A 137 -24.46 22.36 0.38
N LEU A 138 -24.88 22.78 -0.82
CA LEU A 138 -25.06 24.19 -1.16
C LEU A 138 -26.06 24.90 -0.24
N SER A 139 -27.10 24.20 0.24
CA SER A 139 -28.04 24.74 1.22
C SER A 139 -27.41 24.93 2.60
N LEU A 140 -26.56 23.99 3.06
CA LEU A 140 -25.81 24.13 4.31
C LEU A 140 -24.82 25.30 4.25
N LEU A 141 -24.17 25.49 3.09
CA LEU A 141 -23.23 26.58 2.84
C LEU A 141 -23.84 27.98 2.90
N ARG A 142 -25.17 28.13 2.87
CA ARG A 142 -25.83 29.44 3.09
C ARG A 142 -25.61 29.96 4.51
N TYR A 143 -25.45 29.06 5.48
CA TYR A 143 -25.28 29.39 6.90
C TYR A 143 -24.13 28.59 7.51
N PRO A 144 -22.88 28.80 7.05
CA PRO A 144 -21.76 27.91 7.38
C PRO A 144 -21.38 27.99 8.86
N VAL A 145 -21.58 29.14 9.50
CA VAL A 145 -21.32 29.35 10.94
C VAL A 145 -22.32 28.56 11.80
N PHE A 146 -23.58 28.45 11.37
CA PHE A 146 -24.62 27.71 12.07
C PHE A 146 -24.43 26.20 11.91
N TRP A 147 -24.11 25.75 10.69
CA TRP A 147 -24.00 24.33 10.34
C TRP A 147 -22.59 23.73 10.49
N LYS A 148 -21.70 24.33 11.29
CA LYS A 148 -20.28 23.89 11.38
C LYS A 148 -20.10 22.39 11.62
N VAL A 149 -20.85 21.82 12.56
CA VAL A 149 -20.76 20.39 12.90
C VAL A 149 -21.29 19.51 11.77
N GLN A 150 -22.43 19.89 11.20
CA GLN A 150 -23.06 19.17 10.10
C GLN A 150 -22.20 19.22 8.86
N LEU A 151 -21.63 20.38 8.51
CA LEU A 151 -20.70 20.55 7.39
C LEU A 151 -19.43 19.70 7.58
N SER A 152 -18.88 19.64 8.80
CA SER A 152 -17.74 18.77 9.13
C SER A 152 -18.08 17.29 8.92
N GLN A 153 -19.24 16.83 9.42
CA GLN A 153 -19.73 15.47 9.19
C GLN A 153 -20.03 15.20 7.71
N PHE A 154 -20.60 16.18 7.00
CA PHE A 154 -20.96 16.08 5.60
C PHE A 154 -19.72 15.90 4.71
N CYS A 155 -18.60 16.55 5.01
CA CYS A 155 -17.33 16.28 4.33
C CYS A 155 -16.91 14.82 4.39
N LEU A 156 -17.06 14.17 5.55
CA LEU A 156 -16.76 12.75 5.68
C LEU A 156 -17.73 11.88 4.88
N GLN A 157 -19.02 12.26 4.82
CA GLN A 157 -20.00 11.59 3.97
C GLN A 157 -19.62 11.70 2.48
N LEU A 158 -19.27 12.91 2.02
CA LEU A 158 -18.84 13.15 0.64
C LEU A 158 -17.59 12.34 0.30
N LEU A 159 -16.60 12.33 1.18
CA LEU A 159 -15.37 11.57 0.97
C LEU A 159 -15.63 10.07 0.87
N CYS A 160 -16.50 9.52 1.72
CA CYS A 160 -16.89 8.11 1.67
C CYS A 160 -17.74 7.79 0.42
N PHE A 161 -18.48 8.77 -0.09
CA PHE A 161 -19.27 8.66 -1.31
C PHE A 161 -18.41 8.73 -2.59
N CYS A 162 -17.27 9.43 -2.55
CA CYS A 162 -16.33 9.50 -3.68
C CYS A 162 -15.92 8.11 -4.20
N GLU A 163 -15.71 7.13 -3.31
CA GLU A 163 -15.40 5.74 -3.71
C GLU A 163 -16.53 5.13 -4.56
N THR A 164 -17.78 5.34 -4.15
CA THR A 164 -18.95 4.82 -4.89
C THR A 164 -19.12 5.53 -6.22
N CYS A 165 -18.93 6.85 -6.25
CA CYS A 165 -18.92 7.62 -7.50
C CYS A 165 -17.83 7.12 -8.45
N LEU A 166 -16.58 6.97 -8.01
CA LEU A 166 -15.51 6.46 -8.86
C LEU A 166 -15.82 5.07 -9.42
N ASN A 167 -16.38 4.17 -8.61
CA ASN A 167 -16.70 2.82 -9.05
C ASN A 167 -17.85 2.76 -10.07
N VAL A 168 -18.76 3.74 -10.08
CA VAL A 168 -19.99 3.71 -10.90
C VAL A 168 -19.96 4.73 -12.04
N THR A 169 -19.55 5.97 -11.79
CA THR A 169 -19.48 7.07 -12.78
C THR A 169 -18.07 7.29 -13.33
N GLY A 170 -17.02 6.84 -12.62
CA GLY A 170 -15.63 7.12 -12.98
C GLY A 170 -15.14 8.54 -12.67
N GLU A 171 -15.93 9.35 -11.98
CA GLU A 171 -15.63 10.75 -11.68
C GLU A 171 -16.02 11.10 -10.23
N CYS A 172 -15.13 11.81 -9.52
CA CYS A 172 -15.43 12.35 -8.19
C CYS A 172 -14.91 13.78 -7.98
N SER A 173 -14.37 14.41 -9.02
CA SER A 173 -13.76 15.74 -8.94
C SER A 173 -14.71 16.80 -8.41
N SER A 174 -15.99 16.75 -8.79
CA SER A 174 -17.04 17.65 -8.28
C SER A 174 -17.30 17.51 -6.78
N LEU A 175 -17.14 16.31 -6.21
CA LEU A 175 -17.25 16.10 -4.78
C LEU A 175 -15.99 16.58 -4.04
N ILE A 176 -14.83 16.35 -4.63
CA ILE A 176 -13.54 16.80 -4.07
C ILE A 176 -13.51 18.33 -4.00
N SER A 177 -13.99 19.05 -5.03
CA SER A 177 -14.08 20.52 -5.00
C SER A 177 -15.01 21.03 -3.90
N LEU A 178 -16.14 20.36 -3.64
CA LEU A 178 -17.02 20.74 -2.53
C LEU A 178 -16.36 20.54 -1.15
N ILE A 179 -15.57 19.48 -0.99
CA ILE A 179 -14.80 19.25 0.23
C ILE A 179 -13.73 20.35 0.40
N GLU A 180 -13.09 20.75 -0.69
CA GLU A 180 -12.11 21.83 -0.74
C GLU A 180 -12.71 23.19 -0.34
N ASP A 181 -13.86 23.56 -0.91
CA ASP A 181 -14.58 24.79 -0.56
C ASP A 181 -14.97 24.81 0.93
N ASN A 182 -15.35 23.65 1.49
CA ASN A 182 -15.70 23.57 2.92
C ASN A 182 -14.50 23.76 3.84
N PHE A 183 -13.33 23.29 3.42
CA PHE A 183 -12.11 23.40 4.20
C PHE A 183 -11.75 24.87 4.45
N GLU A 184 -11.83 25.71 3.42
CA GLU A 184 -11.57 27.16 3.50
C GLU A 184 -12.52 27.87 4.49
N LEU A 185 -13.75 27.36 4.63
CA LEU A 185 -14.78 27.92 5.51
C LEU A 185 -14.67 27.45 6.97
N LEU A 186 -14.44 26.15 7.20
CA LEU A 186 -14.45 25.54 8.53
C LEU A 186 -13.15 25.69 9.30
N LYS A 187 -12.02 25.79 8.58
CA LYS A 187 -10.65 25.86 9.15
C LYS A 187 -10.44 24.82 10.26
N GLU A 188 -10.41 25.25 11.53
CA GLU A 188 -10.13 24.40 12.70
C GLU A 188 -11.16 23.28 12.95
N VAL A 189 -12.42 23.44 12.54
CA VAL A 189 -13.49 22.44 12.79
C VAL A 189 -13.48 21.33 11.73
N PHE A 190 -12.67 21.48 10.68
CA PHE A 190 -12.57 20.52 9.60
C PHE A 190 -11.87 19.22 10.07
N PRO A 191 -12.38 18.03 9.71
CA PRO A 191 -11.83 16.75 10.16
C PRO A 191 -10.59 16.35 9.34
N VAL A 192 -9.51 17.13 9.45
CA VAL A 192 -8.30 17.01 8.60
C VAL A 192 -7.72 15.59 8.65
N GLU A 193 -7.56 15.01 9.84
CA GLU A 193 -6.93 13.70 9.99
C GLU A 193 -7.71 12.56 9.31
N GLN A 194 -9.04 12.54 9.53
CA GLN A 194 -9.94 11.59 8.88
C GLN A 194 -9.96 11.79 7.35
N CYS A 195 -9.96 13.05 6.91
CA CYS A 195 -9.93 13.37 5.48
C CYS A 195 -8.63 12.88 4.83
N ILE A 196 -7.47 13.11 5.43
CA ILE A 196 -6.17 12.65 4.92
C ILE A 196 -6.14 11.13 4.73
N ILE A 197 -6.65 10.37 5.71
CA ILE A 197 -6.72 8.90 5.61
C ILE A 197 -7.69 8.47 4.50
N GLY A 198 -8.84 9.12 4.38
CA GLY A 198 -9.78 8.84 3.31
C GLY A 198 -9.23 9.18 1.93
N LEU A 199 -8.49 10.29 1.78
CA LEU A 199 -7.79 10.62 0.55
C LEU A 199 -6.69 9.60 0.23
N ALA A 200 -5.94 9.13 1.23
CA ALA A 200 -4.95 8.07 1.04
C ALA A 200 -5.58 6.77 0.53
N LEU A 201 -6.72 6.36 1.12
CA LEU A 201 -7.49 5.20 0.66
C LEU A 201 -8.02 5.39 -0.78
N LEU A 202 -8.52 6.58 -1.09
CA LEU A 202 -9.05 6.92 -2.43
C LEU A 202 -7.94 6.89 -3.48
N LEU A 203 -6.76 7.45 -3.18
CA LEU A 203 -5.62 7.50 -4.10
C LEU A 203 -5.11 6.12 -4.52
N LEU A 204 -5.30 5.08 -3.70
CA LEU A 204 -4.94 3.70 -4.06
C LEU A 204 -5.84 3.08 -5.13
N GLN A 205 -7.04 3.64 -5.34
CA GLN A 205 -8.06 3.08 -6.24
C GLN A 205 -8.36 3.98 -7.45
N ILE A 206 -8.03 5.27 -7.35
CA ILE A 206 -8.47 6.28 -8.31
C ILE A 206 -7.71 6.20 -9.65
N PRO A 207 -8.41 6.35 -10.80
CA PRO A 207 -7.76 6.44 -12.10
C PRO A 207 -6.93 7.73 -12.23
N GLU A 208 -5.91 7.69 -13.09
CA GLU A 208 -4.96 8.79 -13.31
C GLU A 208 -5.62 10.14 -13.65
N SER A 209 -6.73 10.11 -14.41
CA SER A 209 -7.46 11.31 -14.82
C SER A 209 -8.05 12.10 -13.65
N GLN A 210 -8.32 11.44 -12.52
CA GLN A 210 -8.96 12.06 -11.34
C GLN A 210 -7.95 12.36 -10.21
N GLN A 211 -6.72 11.81 -10.26
CA GLN A 211 -5.68 11.96 -9.24
C GLN A 211 -5.34 13.43 -8.93
N LYS A 212 -5.34 14.32 -9.94
CA LYS A 212 -4.98 15.73 -9.78
C LYS A 212 -5.84 16.44 -8.73
N SER A 213 -7.15 16.23 -8.74
CA SER A 213 -8.08 16.86 -7.79
C SER A 213 -7.86 16.40 -6.34
N VAL A 214 -7.57 15.12 -6.15
CA VAL A 214 -7.33 14.54 -4.82
C VAL A 214 -5.98 15.01 -4.27
N LEU A 215 -4.95 15.08 -5.12
CA LEU A 215 -3.63 15.60 -4.76
C LEU A 215 -3.66 17.11 -4.47
N SER A 216 -4.47 17.90 -5.18
CA SER A 216 -4.60 19.34 -4.89
C SER A 216 -5.24 19.57 -3.53
N LEU A 217 -6.31 18.85 -3.20
CA LEU A 217 -6.93 18.90 -1.88
C LEU A 217 -5.97 18.46 -0.78
N ALA A 218 -5.26 17.34 -0.97
CA ALA A 218 -4.26 16.87 0.00
C ALA A 218 -3.16 17.91 0.24
N ASN A 219 -2.67 18.58 -0.82
CA ASN A 219 -1.68 19.65 -0.69
C ASN A 219 -2.22 20.80 0.16
N LYS A 220 -3.43 21.30 -0.16
CA LYS A 220 -4.05 22.39 0.61
C LYS A 220 -4.23 22.05 2.09
N LEU A 221 -4.70 20.84 2.39
CA LEU A 221 -4.89 20.39 3.78
C LEU A 221 -3.57 20.39 4.58
N LEU A 222 -2.45 20.09 3.94
CA LEU A 222 -1.13 20.09 4.58
C LEU A 222 -0.50 21.50 4.63
N SER A 223 -0.66 22.31 3.59
CA SER A 223 -0.07 23.66 3.53
C SER A 223 -0.75 24.67 4.45
N CYS A 224 -2.06 24.52 4.72
CA CYS A 224 -2.85 25.46 5.52
C CYS A 224 -2.75 25.23 7.04
N SER A 225 -1.87 24.35 7.51
CA SER A 225 -1.65 24.23 8.96
C SER A 225 -0.92 25.48 9.48
N GLU A 226 -1.68 26.44 10.00
CA GLU A 226 -1.18 27.69 10.64
C GLU A 226 -0.17 27.42 11.76
N THR A 227 -0.19 26.20 12.32
CA THR A 227 0.87 25.64 13.16
C THR A 227 1.74 24.73 12.29
N GLN A 228 3.04 25.04 12.18
CA GLN A 228 4.08 24.38 11.37
C GLN A 228 4.27 22.86 11.58
N ASN A 229 3.32 22.17 12.20
CA ASN A 229 3.42 20.76 12.53
C ASN A 229 2.39 19.94 11.76
N ILE A 230 2.89 19.12 10.84
CA ILE A 230 2.12 18.13 10.08
C ILE A 230 1.75 16.98 11.03
N SER A 231 0.50 16.52 11.02
CA SER A 231 0.08 15.38 11.85
C SER A 231 0.75 14.08 11.35
N THR A 232 1.06 13.16 12.26
CA THR A 232 1.62 11.84 11.92
C THR A 232 0.70 11.07 10.98
N THR A 233 -0.62 11.30 11.03
CA THR A 233 -1.59 10.70 10.11
C THR A 233 -1.29 11.02 8.64
N ALA A 234 -0.60 12.12 8.36
CA ALA A 234 -0.20 12.50 7.00
C ALA A 234 0.78 11.52 6.36
N LEU A 235 1.55 10.76 7.16
CA LEU A 235 2.45 9.72 6.63
C LEU A 235 1.70 8.59 5.92
N THR A 236 0.38 8.44 6.13
CA THR A 236 -0.46 7.51 5.36
C THR A 236 -0.50 7.85 3.86
N LEU A 237 -0.24 9.10 3.47
CA LEU A 237 -0.16 9.52 2.08
C LEU A 237 1.13 9.07 1.38
N VAL A 238 2.19 8.68 2.11
CA VAL A 238 3.49 8.36 1.52
C VAL A 238 3.38 7.22 0.50
N MET A 239 2.67 6.14 0.84
CA MET A 239 2.49 5.00 -0.07
C MET A 239 1.76 5.36 -1.37
N PRO A 240 0.54 5.95 -1.35
CA PRO A 240 -0.14 6.32 -2.58
C PRO A 240 0.60 7.39 -3.39
N VAL A 241 1.25 8.36 -2.73
CA VAL A 241 2.06 9.38 -3.43
C VAL A 241 3.25 8.75 -4.14
N LEU A 242 3.98 7.83 -3.48
CA LEU A 242 5.08 7.11 -4.12
C LEU A 242 4.60 6.22 -5.28
N GLN A 243 3.43 5.59 -5.17
CA GLN A 243 2.83 4.84 -6.28
C GLN A 243 2.63 5.72 -7.51
N ILE A 244 2.13 6.95 -7.32
CA ILE A 244 1.91 7.93 -8.39
C ILE A 244 3.25 8.34 -9.02
N LEU A 245 4.28 8.60 -8.20
CA LEU A 245 5.61 8.94 -8.70
C LEU A 245 6.27 7.78 -9.47
N CYS A 246 6.04 6.54 -9.05
CA CYS A 246 6.53 5.35 -9.74
C CYS A 246 5.73 4.99 -11.01
N SER A 247 4.52 5.52 -11.18
CA SER A 247 3.73 5.38 -12.41
C SER A 247 4.26 6.31 -13.50
N THR A 248 5.24 5.82 -14.29
CA THR A 248 5.73 6.57 -15.45
C THR A 248 4.74 6.42 -16.61
N THR A 249 3.85 7.39 -16.79
CA THR A 249 3.02 7.49 -18.00
C THR A 249 3.59 8.53 -18.95
N VAL A 250 3.79 8.11 -20.20
CA VAL A 250 4.18 8.95 -21.35
C VAL A 250 3.25 10.17 -21.56
N GLY A 251 2.05 10.14 -20.97
CA GLY A 251 1.06 11.22 -21.05
C GLY A 251 1.49 12.56 -20.43
N ASP A 252 2.38 12.57 -19.44
CA ASP A 252 2.84 13.83 -18.82
C ASP A 252 3.82 14.62 -19.74
N TYR A 253 4.35 14.00 -20.80
CA TYR A 253 5.19 14.66 -21.81
C TYR A 253 4.41 15.23 -23.01
N LEU A 254 3.12 14.92 -23.13
CA LEU A 254 2.29 15.34 -24.27
C LEU A 254 1.30 16.46 -23.92
N SER A 255 1.15 16.82 -22.64
CA SER A 255 0.32 17.95 -22.20
C SER A 255 1.16 19.22 -22.05
N GLU A 256 1.74 19.73 -23.14
CA GLU A 256 2.37 21.07 -23.14
C GLU A 256 1.34 22.23 -23.16
N ASP A 257 0.03 21.93 -23.26
CA ASP A 257 -1.01 22.95 -23.47
C ASP A 257 -1.77 23.40 -22.21
N ASP A 258 -1.45 22.91 -21.00
CA ASP A 258 -2.17 23.31 -19.78
C ASP A 258 -1.21 23.91 -18.74
N SER A 259 -1.23 25.24 -18.61
CA SER A 259 -0.41 26.08 -17.70
C SER A 259 -0.53 25.79 -16.19
N GLY A 260 -1.11 24.67 -15.79
CA GLY A 260 -1.33 24.27 -14.40
C GLY A 260 -0.28 23.30 -13.85
N THR A 261 -0.20 23.21 -12.52
CA THR A 261 0.65 22.20 -11.84
C THR A 261 0.27 20.79 -12.28
N THR A 262 1.28 20.00 -12.64
CA THR A 262 1.07 18.62 -13.08
C THR A 262 0.80 17.71 -11.88
N ARG A 263 0.19 16.56 -12.15
CA ARG A 263 -0.05 15.50 -11.15
C ARG A 263 1.26 15.06 -10.47
N GLN A 264 2.32 14.86 -11.25
CA GLN A 264 3.66 14.51 -10.76
C GLN A 264 4.21 15.61 -9.85
N GLN A 265 4.10 16.89 -10.24
CA GLN A 265 4.57 17.99 -9.42
C GLN A 265 3.81 18.10 -8.09
N LEU A 266 2.48 17.91 -8.09
CA LEU A 266 1.69 17.87 -6.86
C LEU A 266 2.09 16.71 -5.94
N ALA A 267 2.44 15.56 -6.51
CA ALA A 267 2.91 14.40 -5.76
C ALA A 267 4.31 14.64 -5.15
N VAL A 268 5.23 15.26 -5.90
CA VAL A 268 6.55 15.67 -5.40
C VAL A 268 6.40 16.65 -4.25
N ASN A 269 5.60 17.71 -4.42
CA ASN A 269 5.37 18.72 -3.38
C ASN A 269 4.80 18.11 -2.09
N LEU A 270 3.84 17.18 -2.20
CA LEU A 270 3.32 16.43 -1.04
C LEU A 270 4.44 15.65 -0.35
N LEU A 271 5.26 14.92 -1.12
CA LEU A 271 6.32 14.11 -0.55
C LEU A 271 7.40 14.96 0.12
N GLU A 272 7.68 16.15 -0.40
CA GLU A 272 8.58 17.13 0.22
C GLU A 272 8.01 17.66 1.54
N MET A 273 6.74 18.06 1.57
CA MET A 273 6.09 18.48 2.83
C MET A 273 6.11 17.36 3.89
N LEU A 274 5.88 16.10 3.50
CA LEU A 274 5.93 14.94 4.40
C LEU A 274 7.36 14.56 4.85
N GLN A 275 8.40 15.14 4.23
CA GLN A 275 9.80 14.95 4.62
C GLN A 275 10.27 15.95 5.67
N GLU A 276 9.71 17.15 5.72
CA GLU A 276 10.12 18.17 6.68
C GLU A 276 9.97 17.62 8.12
N GLU A 277 11.04 17.70 8.91
CA GLU A 277 11.19 17.12 10.26
C GLU A 277 10.23 17.72 11.33
N GLY A 278 9.22 18.47 10.89
CA GLY A 278 8.18 19.10 11.69
C GLY A 278 6.96 18.22 11.98
N VAL A 279 7.01 16.89 11.78
CA VAL A 279 5.90 16.01 12.18
C VAL A 279 5.86 15.93 13.71
N LYS A 280 5.17 16.91 14.32
CA LYS A 280 4.98 17.01 15.77
C LYS A 280 3.50 16.96 16.09
N GLU A 281 3.22 16.34 17.22
CA GLU A 281 1.86 16.07 17.68
C GLU A 281 1.06 17.37 17.82
N LYS A 282 -0.05 17.46 17.09
CA LYS A 282 -1.09 18.44 17.38
C LYS A 282 -1.86 17.99 18.61
N LYS A 283 -2.23 18.94 19.46
CA LYS A 283 -3.22 18.73 20.53
C LYS A 283 -4.53 18.23 19.91
N GLU A 284 -5.15 17.28 20.61
CA GLU A 284 -6.41 16.62 20.25
C GLU A 284 -7.41 17.60 19.63
N LEU A 285 -7.60 17.49 18.32
CA LEU A 285 -8.71 18.12 17.64
C LEU A 285 -9.98 17.30 17.87
N VAL A 286 -11.11 18.01 17.85
CA VAL A 286 -12.46 17.46 18.06
C VAL A 286 -12.68 16.27 17.13
N SER A 287 -12.84 15.08 17.69
CA SER A 287 -13.07 13.87 16.90
C SER A 287 -14.45 13.94 16.23
N CYS A 288 -14.47 14.01 14.90
CA CYS A 288 -15.71 13.94 14.12
C CYS A 288 -16.10 12.47 13.91
N LYS A 289 -17.20 12.03 14.54
CA LYS A 289 -17.73 10.67 14.39
C LYS A 289 -19.06 10.70 13.62
N LEU A 290 -19.14 9.92 12.55
CA LEU A 290 -20.40 9.63 11.86
C LEU A 290 -21.09 8.46 12.57
N LEU A 291 -22.32 8.69 13.03
CA LEU A 291 -23.14 7.63 13.61
C LEU A 291 -23.76 6.75 12.51
N PHE A 292 -24.11 7.35 11.39
CA PHE A 292 -24.76 6.70 10.26
C PHE A 292 -24.05 7.13 8.96
N PRO A 293 -23.04 6.39 8.50
CA PRO A 293 -22.34 6.70 7.26
C PRO A 293 -23.16 6.28 6.03
N ILE A 294 -22.96 6.99 4.92
CA ILE A 294 -23.59 6.70 3.61
C ILE A 294 -23.12 5.36 3.04
N THR A 295 -21.86 5.00 3.29
CA THR A 295 -21.22 3.78 2.76
C THR A 295 -20.40 3.10 3.86
N SER A 296 -20.11 1.81 3.66
CA SER A 296 -19.28 1.02 4.58
C SER A 296 -17.82 1.46 4.63
N SER A 297 -17.35 2.26 3.66
CA SER A 297 -15.96 2.73 3.57
C SER A 297 -15.56 3.61 4.75
N TYR A 298 -16.53 4.32 5.35
CA TYR A 298 -16.30 5.05 6.60
C TYR A 298 -15.78 4.15 7.72
N GLY A 299 -16.22 2.90 7.79
CA GLY A 299 -15.72 1.94 8.79
C GLY A 299 -14.22 1.71 8.65
N SER A 300 -13.75 1.49 7.42
CA SER A 300 -12.31 1.32 7.14
C SER A 300 -11.52 2.58 7.50
N LEU A 301 -12.01 3.75 7.08
CA LEU A 301 -11.39 5.04 7.37
C LEU A 301 -11.31 5.31 8.87
N TYR A 302 -12.43 5.21 9.58
CA TYR A 302 -12.52 5.50 11.01
C TYR A 302 -11.68 4.53 11.85
N THR A 303 -11.71 3.23 11.52
CA THR A 303 -10.88 2.23 12.18
C THR A 303 -9.40 2.48 11.93
N THR A 304 -8.99 2.85 10.71
CA THR A 304 -7.61 3.21 10.39
C THR A 304 -7.14 4.40 11.22
N TRP A 305 -7.96 5.46 11.30
CA TRP A 305 -7.68 6.63 12.12
C TRP A 305 -7.53 6.28 13.60
N LYS A 306 -8.46 5.48 14.15
CA LYS A 306 -8.40 5.04 15.55
C LYS A 306 -7.19 4.15 15.84
N ILE A 307 -6.78 3.29 14.90
CA ILE A 307 -5.58 2.48 15.07
C ILE A 307 -4.34 3.36 15.13
N ILE A 308 -4.20 4.35 14.24
CA ILE A 308 -3.06 5.30 14.27
C ILE A 308 -3.02 6.07 15.59
N GLU A 309 -4.17 6.50 16.10
CA GLU A 309 -4.27 7.18 17.39
C GLU A 309 -3.77 6.31 18.56
N LEU A 310 -4.10 5.01 18.54
CA LEU A 310 -3.66 4.03 19.56
C LEU A 310 -2.19 3.62 19.39
N MET A 311 -1.67 3.60 18.16
CA MET A 311 -0.29 3.25 17.83
C MET A 311 0.75 4.25 18.35
N LYS A 312 0.34 5.34 18.98
CA LYS A 312 1.22 6.20 19.78
C LYS A 312 1.94 5.41 20.89
N GLU A 313 1.33 4.34 21.38
CA GLU A 313 1.97 3.42 22.32
C GLU A 313 2.72 2.30 21.57
N LYS A 314 4.02 2.12 21.86
CA LYS A 314 4.85 1.07 21.24
C LYS A 314 4.28 -0.34 21.43
N SER A 315 3.66 -0.62 22.57
CA SER A 315 2.98 -1.90 22.85
C SER A 315 1.77 -2.13 21.95
N ALA A 316 1.06 -1.08 21.54
CA ALA A 316 -0.07 -1.19 20.64
C ALA A 316 0.38 -1.61 19.23
N VAL A 317 1.55 -1.13 18.77
CA VAL A 317 2.14 -1.54 17.49
C VAL A 317 2.42 -3.04 17.47
N THR A 318 3.12 -3.58 18.48
CA THR A 318 3.46 -5.01 18.53
C THR A 318 2.22 -5.90 18.69
N ASN A 319 1.24 -5.48 19.49
CA ASN A 319 -0.04 -6.17 19.64
C ASN A 319 -0.86 -6.16 18.34
N TRP A 320 -0.85 -5.05 17.60
CA TRP A 320 -1.52 -4.97 16.32
C TRP A 320 -0.83 -5.86 15.27
N LEU A 321 0.50 -5.81 15.16
CA LEU A 321 1.26 -6.65 14.22
C LEU A 321 1.07 -8.15 14.49
N SER A 322 1.08 -8.56 15.75
CA SER A 322 0.81 -9.95 16.13
C SER A 322 -0.63 -10.37 15.81
N SER A 323 -1.60 -9.49 16.05
CA SER A 323 -3.01 -9.72 15.69
C SER A 323 -3.18 -9.89 14.18
N VAL A 324 -2.58 -9.01 13.38
CA VAL A 324 -2.59 -9.12 11.91
C VAL A 324 -1.96 -10.44 11.46
N LYS A 325 -0.76 -10.76 11.96
CA LYS A 325 -0.05 -12.02 11.66
C LYS A 325 -0.92 -13.25 11.98
N SER A 326 -1.65 -13.24 13.09
CA SER A 326 -2.51 -14.36 13.52
C SER A 326 -3.71 -14.60 12.59
N LEU A 327 -4.18 -13.56 11.89
CA LEU A 327 -5.33 -13.62 11.00
C LEU A 327 -4.96 -14.01 9.55
N LEU A 328 -3.69 -13.85 9.16
CA LEU A 328 -3.21 -14.14 7.80
C LEU A 328 -3.58 -15.55 7.29
N PRO A 329 -3.50 -16.64 8.08
CA PRO A 329 -3.85 -17.98 7.60
C PRO A 329 -5.34 -18.13 7.23
N VAL A 330 -6.20 -17.24 7.72
CA VAL A 330 -7.67 -17.32 7.56
C VAL A 330 -8.17 -16.31 6.52
N THR A 331 -7.41 -15.26 6.24
CA THR A 331 -7.79 -14.20 5.30
C THR A 331 -7.38 -14.52 3.87
N THR A 332 -8.31 -14.39 2.93
CA THR A 332 -8.03 -14.55 1.49
C THR A 332 -7.46 -13.30 0.83
N GLN A 333 -7.81 -12.13 1.37
CA GLN A 333 -7.36 -10.84 0.87
C GLN A 333 -7.16 -9.89 2.05
N VAL A 334 -6.04 -9.19 2.05
CA VAL A 334 -5.69 -8.23 3.10
C VAL A 334 -6.26 -6.85 2.70
N PRO A 335 -7.03 -6.18 3.58
CA PRO A 335 -7.60 -4.87 3.27
C PRO A 335 -6.54 -3.81 2.96
N ALA A 336 -6.83 -2.89 2.04
CA ALA A 336 -5.92 -1.79 1.66
C ALA A 336 -5.52 -0.89 2.86
N SER A 337 -6.41 -0.74 3.85
CA SER A 337 -6.13 -0.03 5.10
C SER A 337 -5.00 -0.67 5.91
N VAL A 338 -4.86 -1.99 5.88
CA VAL A 338 -3.74 -2.70 6.55
C VAL A 338 -2.42 -2.36 5.85
N PHE A 339 -2.39 -2.35 4.52
CA PHE A 339 -1.19 -1.94 3.77
C PHE A 339 -0.81 -0.46 4.02
N LEU A 340 -1.80 0.44 4.11
CA LEU A 340 -1.56 1.83 4.50
C LEU A 340 -0.97 1.94 5.91
N LEU A 341 -1.49 1.17 6.87
CA LEU A 341 -0.96 1.13 8.24
C LEU A 341 0.46 0.56 8.29
N LEU A 342 0.78 -0.47 7.50
CA LEU A 342 2.16 -0.97 7.37
C LEU A 342 3.08 0.09 6.79
N ALA A 343 2.66 0.77 5.72
CA ALA A 343 3.46 1.85 5.13
C ALA A 343 3.69 3.00 6.11
N TYR A 344 2.66 3.38 6.87
CA TYR A 344 2.76 4.34 7.97
C TYR A 344 3.83 3.91 8.99
N LEU A 345 3.78 2.66 9.48
CA LEU A 345 4.74 2.13 10.45
C LEU A 345 6.16 2.01 9.88
N LEU A 346 6.33 1.63 8.61
CA LEU A 346 7.64 1.55 7.95
C LEU A 346 8.37 2.90 7.91
N ILE A 347 7.62 3.99 7.83
CA ILE A 347 8.17 5.35 7.84
C ILE A 347 8.37 5.88 9.26
N GLN A 348 7.42 5.62 10.16
CA GLN A 348 7.41 6.16 11.52
C GLN A 348 8.38 5.44 12.48
N GLU A 349 8.46 4.11 12.41
CA GLU A 349 9.17 3.29 13.41
C GLU A 349 10.69 3.20 13.16
N ASN A 350 11.44 2.99 14.24
CA ASN A 350 12.91 2.87 14.26
C ASN A 350 13.34 1.77 15.25
N GLY A 351 14.53 1.18 15.05
CA GLY A 351 15.07 0.16 15.95
C GLY A 351 14.28 -1.15 15.89
N ASP A 352 14.09 -1.81 17.03
CA ASP A 352 13.46 -3.13 17.11
C ASP A 352 12.03 -3.18 16.56
N SER A 353 11.25 -2.10 16.73
CA SER A 353 9.89 -2.04 16.20
C SER A 353 9.86 -2.04 14.67
N LEU A 354 10.86 -1.45 14.01
CA LEU A 354 10.98 -1.51 12.55
C LEU A 354 11.27 -2.94 12.09
N CYS A 355 12.11 -3.70 12.80
CA CYS A 355 12.37 -5.11 12.50
C CYS A 355 11.09 -5.95 12.56
N ASP A 356 10.24 -5.73 13.57
CA ASP A 356 8.94 -6.41 13.69
C ASP A 356 7.99 -6.07 12.53
N VAL A 357 7.99 -4.81 12.09
CA VAL A 357 7.21 -4.33 10.94
C VAL A 357 7.72 -4.93 9.63
N LEU A 358 9.04 -4.99 9.42
CA LEU A 358 9.64 -5.63 8.24
C LEU A 358 9.29 -7.12 8.18
N GLN A 359 9.38 -7.82 9.31
CA GLN A 359 8.97 -9.22 9.40
C GLN A 359 7.47 -9.38 9.09
N ALA A 360 6.61 -8.53 9.65
CA ALA A 360 5.18 -8.54 9.33
C ALA A 360 4.91 -8.30 7.84
N THR A 361 5.65 -7.37 7.24
CA THR A 361 5.57 -7.06 5.81
C THR A 361 5.91 -8.28 4.96
N THR A 362 6.96 -9.02 5.31
CA THR A 362 7.32 -10.27 4.61
C THR A 362 6.26 -11.35 4.76
N GLU A 363 5.66 -11.54 5.94
CA GLU A 363 4.60 -12.54 6.13
C GLU A 363 3.30 -12.17 5.38
N ILE A 364 2.94 -10.88 5.37
CA ILE A 364 1.80 -10.37 4.61
C ILE A 364 2.05 -10.56 3.11
N ALA A 365 3.25 -10.27 2.61
CA ALA A 365 3.60 -10.46 1.20
C ALA A 365 3.52 -11.93 0.75
N LYS A 366 3.71 -12.89 1.67
CA LYS A 366 3.50 -14.32 1.39
C LYS A 366 2.02 -14.70 1.33
N ALA A 367 1.19 -14.08 2.16
CA ALA A 367 -0.25 -14.35 2.24
C ALA A 367 -1.04 -13.65 1.12
N ASP A 368 -0.73 -12.39 0.83
CA ASP A 368 -1.38 -11.56 -0.18
C ASP A 368 -0.35 -10.63 -0.86
N CYS A 369 -0.12 -10.85 -2.16
CA CYS A 369 0.83 -10.08 -2.95
C CYS A 369 0.22 -8.87 -3.69
N SER A 370 -1.09 -8.62 -3.54
CA SER A 370 -1.83 -7.65 -4.36
C SER A 370 -1.29 -6.22 -4.23
N GLN A 371 -0.91 -5.82 -3.03
CA GLN A 371 -0.45 -4.45 -2.71
C GLN A 371 1.06 -4.37 -2.42
N VAL A 372 1.79 -5.48 -2.48
CA VAL A 372 3.25 -5.51 -2.27
C VAL A 372 4.03 -4.59 -3.23
N PRO A 373 3.64 -4.44 -4.52
CA PRO A 373 4.27 -3.44 -5.41
C PRO A 373 4.26 -2.02 -4.85
N ASN A 374 3.26 -1.65 -4.05
CA ASN A 374 3.14 -0.32 -3.46
C ASN A 374 4.02 -0.15 -2.21
N LEU A 375 4.42 -1.24 -1.55
CA LEU A 375 5.33 -1.20 -0.40
C LEU A 375 6.81 -1.12 -0.81
N ILE A 376 7.18 -1.58 -2.01
CA ILE A 376 8.57 -1.52 -2.48
C ILE A 376 9.07 -0.07 -2.54
N PRO A 377 8.38 0.88 -3.21
CA PRO A 377 8.75 2.29 -3.19
C PRO A 377 8.87 2.87 -1.77
N VAL A 378 8.03 2.44 -0.82
CA VAL A 378 8.09 2.89 0.58
C VAL A 378 9.40 2.45 1.23
N LEU A 379 9.85 1.21 1.02
CA LEU A 379 11.13 0.73 1.52
C LEU A 379 12.32 1.44 0.87
N ILE A 380 12.27 1.67 -0.45
CA ILE A 380 13.33 2.43 -1.15
C ILE A 380 13.36 3.88 -0.67
N PHE A 381 12.21 4.50 -0.46
CA PHE A 381 12.10 5.83 0.12
C PHE A 381 12.69 5.88 1.53
N ARG A 382 12.47 4.83 2.34
CA ARG A 382 13.06 4.71 3.68
C ARG A 382 14.59 4.58 3.63
N LEU A 383 15.13 3.84 2.67
CA LEU A 383 16.59 3.76 2.43
C LEU A 383 17.21 5.09 1.99
N GLY A 384 16.42 6.03 1.47
CA GLY A 384 16.89 7.38 1.16
C GLY A 384 17.09 8.29 2.37
N ARG A 385 16.70 7.84 3.57
CA ARG A 385 16.72 8.62 4.82
C ARG A 385 17.83 8.15 5.77
N PRO A 386 18.31 9.01 6.68
CA PRO A 386 19.33 8.62 7.65
C PRO A 386 18.80 7.52 8.58
N LEU A 387 19.48 6.38 8.58
CA LEU A 387 19.18 5.20 9.39
C LEU A 387 20.46 4.69 10.07
N GLU A 388 20.29 3.87 11.09
CA GLU A 388 21.40 3.08 11.63
C GLU A 388 21.86 2.02 10.62
N PRO A 389 23.17 1.70 10.54
CA PRO A 389 23.70 0.71 9.59
C PRO A 389 22.99 -0.65 9.64
N ALA A 390 22.56 -1.08 10.83
CA ALA A 390 21.81 -2.32 11.00
C ALA A 390 20.45 -2.27 10.27
N LEU A 391 19.73 -1.15 10.36
CA LEU A 391 18.43 -0.97 9.73
C LEU A 391 18.52 -0.87 8.21
N TYR A 392 19.59 -0.24 7.68
CA TYR A 392 19.86 -0.28 6.24
C TYR A 392 19.98 -1.72 5.74
N ARG A 393 20.75 -2.56 6.45
CA ARG A 393 20.89 -3.97 6.13
C ARG A 393 19.53 -4.68 6.20
N ASP A 394 18.77 -4.49 7.27
CA ASP A 394 17.53 -5.23 7.48
C ASP A 394 16.47 -4.87 6.43
N ILE A 395 16.37 -3.59 6.01
CA ILE A 395 15.51 -3.17 4.88
C ILE A 395 16.02 -3.77 3.55
N LEU A 396 17.31 -3.67 3.26
CA LEU A 396 17.90 -4.18 2.02
C LEU A 396 17.66 -5.69 1.86
N TYR A 397 17.87 -6.46 2.92
CA TYR A 397 17.64 -7.92 2.91
C TYR A 397 16.14 -8.29 2.98
N THR A 398 15.25 -7.36 3.33
CA THR A 398 13.81 -7.56 3.20
C THR A 398 13.37 -7.53 1.73
N LEU A 399 13.98 -6.71 0.87
CA LEU A 399 13.58 -6.56 -0.54
C LEU A 399 13.49 -7.90 -1.30
N PRO A 400 14.51 -8.79 -1.30
CA PRO A 400 14.40 -10.10 -1.95
C PRO A 400 13.28 -10.98 -1.39
N THR A 401 12.93 -10.83 -0.11
CA THR A 401 11.88 -11.63 0.53
C THR A 401 10.48 -11.27 0.01
N LEU A 402 10.29 -10.06 -0.51
CA LEU A 402 9.04 -9.61 -1.15
C LEU A 402 8.88 -10.14 -2.58
N GLY A 403 9.93 -10.74 -3.15
CA GLY A 403 9.95 -11.33 -4.49
C GLY A 403 9.19 -12.66 -4.61
N VAL A 404 8.15 -12.90 -3.81
CA VAL A 404 7.36 -14.15 -3.85
C VAL A 404 6.53 -14.23 -5.13
N HIS A 405 5.99 -13.11 -5.61
CA HIS A 405 5.11 -13.07 -6.77
C HIS A 405 5.75 -12.45 -8.03
N LYS A 406 5.21 -12.79 -9.21
CA LYS A 406 5.80 -12.38 -10.49
C LYS A 406 5.87 -10.88 -10.73
N VAL A 407 4.87 -10.17 -10.23
CA VAL A 407 4.65 -8.74 -10.42
C VAL A 407 5.71 -7.89 -9.72
N CYS A 408 6.18 -8.31 -8.53
CA CYS A 408 7.12 -7.54 -7.72
C CYS A 408 8.58 -7.65 -8.20
N VAL A 409 8.92 -8.72 -8.91
CA VAL A 409 10.31 -9.05 -9.23
C VAL A 409 10.99 -8.03 -10.12
N ALA A 410 10.29 -7.47 -11.11
CA ALA A 410 10.89 -6.45 -11.97
C ALA A 410 11.26 -5.19 -11.16
N GLN A 411 10.36 -4.72 -10.30
CA GLN A 411 10.61 -3.55 -9.44
C GLN A 411 11.75 -3.80 -8.45
N ILE A 412 11.77 -4.96 -7.79
CA ILE A 412 12.84 -5.34 -6.85
C ILE A 412 14.19 -5.44 -7.58
N LEU A 413 14.21 -6.08 -8.76
CA LEU A 413 15.40 -6.22 -9.57
C LEU A 413 15.95 -4.85 -9.99
N CYS A 414 15.09 -3.95 -10.48
CA CYS A 414 15.50 -2.59 -10.83
C CYS A 414 16.08 -1.85 -9.62
N ALA A 415 15.44 -1.94 -8.45
CA ALA A 415 15.95 -1.32 -7.22
C ALA A 415 17.35 -1.86 -6.84
N ILE A 416 17.54 -3.18 -6.90
CA ILE A 416 18.85 -3.82 -6.62
C ILE A 416 19.89 -3.40 -7.66
N GLN A 417 19.55 -3.37 -8.95
CA GLN A 417 20.46 -2.94 -10.02
C GLN A 417 20.88 -1.47 -9.88
N MET A 418 19.97 -0.60 -9.44
CA MET A 418 20.28 0.80 -9.15
C MET A 418 21.30 0.94 -8.03
N LEU A 419 21.23 0.11 -6.97
CA LEU A 419 22.27 0.07 -5.93
C LEU A 419 23.63 -0.39 -6.51
N GLY A 420 23.61 -1.38 -7.41
CA GLY A 420 24.79 -1.92 -8.10
C GLY A 420 25.54 -0.94 -9.01
N SER A 421 24.88 0.15 -9.40
CA SER A 421 25.53 1.25 -10.15
C SER A 421 26.62 1.94 -9.32
N THR A 422 26.54 1.85 -7.99
CA THR A 422 27.53 2.42 -7.09
C THR A 422 28.59 1.36 -6.77
N PRO A 423 29.89 1.60 -7.07
CA PRO A 423 30.93 0.58 -6.98
C PRO A 423 31.07 -0.04 -5.58
N LYS A 424 30.94 0.79 -4.53
CA LYS A 424 31.03 0.36 -3.12
C LYS A 424 29.91 -0.59 -2.69
N LEU A 425 28.76 -0.56 -3.38
CA LEU A 425 27.61 -1.39 -3.05
C LEU A 425 27.52 -2.65 -3.94
N GLN A 426 28.50 -2.90 -4.80
CA GLN A 426 28.49 -4.06 -5.70
C GLN A 426 28.49 -5.39 -4.95
N ALA A 427 29.25 -5.49 -3.85
CA ALA A 427 29.29 -6.70 -3.02
C ALA A 427 27.89 -7.00 -2.43
N ILE A 428 27.24 -5.98 -1.86
CA ILE A 428 25.88 -6.09 -1.31
C ILE A 428 24.88 -6.43 -2.41
N THR A 429 24.95 -5.72 -3.55
CA THR A 429 24.08 -5.94 -4.71
C THR A 429 24.14 -7.38 -5.18
N LEU A 430 25.35 -7.95 -5.29
CA LEU A 430 25.52 -9.33 -5.71
C LEU A 430 24.86 -10.31 -4.72
N ARG A 431 25.00 -10.08 -3.41
CA ARG A 431 24.32 -10.88 -2.38
C ARG A 431 22.80 -10.75 -2.43
N LEU A 432 22.28 -9.54 -2.67
CA LEU A 432 20.84 -9.30 -2.82
C LEU A 432 20.27 -9.96 -4.09
N MET A 433 20.98 -9.86 -5.22
CA MET A 433 20.61 -10.55 -6.46
C MET A 433 20.61 -12.07 -6.29
N THR A 434 21.61 -12.62 -5.58
CA THR A 434 21.67 -14.05 -5.24
C THR A 434 20.43 -14.45 -4.43
N SER A 435 20.12 -13.68 -3.37
CA SER A 435 18.97 -13.93 -2.50
C SER A 435 17.63 -13.84 -3.26
N LEU A 436 17.52 -12.94 -4.24
CA LEU A 436 16.33 -12.83 -5.10
C LEU A 436 16.22 -14.01 -6.07
N TRP A 437 17.35 -14.43 -6.67
CA TRP A 437 17.42 -15.58 -7.56
C TRP A 437 17.01 -16.89 -6.86
N GLU A 438 17.45 -17.10 -5.61
CA GLU A 438 17.05 -18.27 -4.81
C GLU A 438 15.54 -18.45 -4.72
N ARG A 439 14.79 -17.33 -4.74
CA ARG A 439 13.32 -17.32 -4.75
C ARG A 439 12.74 -17.41 -6.16
N GLN A 440 13.41 -16.84 -7.15
CA GLN A 440 12.90 -16.61 -8.50
C GLN A 440 13.98 -16.88 -9.55
N ASP A 441 14.03 -18.12 -10.02
CA ASP A 441 15.08 -18.61 -10.92
C ASP A 441 15.24 -17.80 -12.22
N ARG A 442 14.16 -17.18 -12.73
CA ARG A 442 14.19 -16.29 -13.91
C ARG A 442 15.15 -15.10 -13.82
N ILE A 443 15.67 -14.79 -12.64
CA ILE A 443 16.66 -13.72 -12.41
C ILE A 443 18.08 -14.20 -12.72
N TYR A 444 18.30 -15.50 -12.90
CA TYR A 444 19.62 -16.07 -13.17
C TYR A 444 20.39 -15.39 -14.31
N PRO A 445 19.79 -15.07 -15.49
CA PRO A 445 20.53 -14.41 -16.56
C PRO A 445 21.10 -13.05 -16.16
N GLU A 446 20.34 -12.27 -15.37
CA GLU A 446 20.78 -10.96 -14.87
C GLU A 446 21.86 -11.11 -13.79
N LEU A 447 21.74 -12.13 -12.93
CA LEU A 447 22.77 -12.47 -11.95
C LEU A 447 24.07 -12.90 -12.63
N GLN A 448 24.00 -13.77 -13.64
CA GLN A 448 25.16 -14.25 -14.39
C GLN A 448 25.85 -13.11 -15.13
N LYS A 449 25.07 -12.20 -15.74
CA LYS A 449 25.59 -10.97 -16.37
C LYS A 449 26.31 -10.09 -15.34
N PHE A 450 25.74 -9.90 -14.15
CA PHE A 450 26.35 -9.10 -13.10
C PHE A 450 27.63 -9.74 -12.55
N LEU A 451 27.67 -11.07 -12.43
CA LEU A 451 28.86 -11.85 -12.09
C LEU A 451 29.97 -11.65 -13.13
N ALA A 452 29.66 -11.75 -14.42
CA ALA A 452 30.66 -11.58 -15.49
C ALA A 452 31.22 -10.14 -15.55
N VAL A 453 30.37 -9.12 -15.36
CA VAL A 453 30.82 -7.72 -15.30
C VAL A 453 31.69 -7.47 -14.05
N SER A 454 31.49 -8.25 -12.99
CA SER A 454 32.27 -8.13 -11.76
C SER A 454 33.75 -8.49 -11.94
N ASP A 455 34.09 -9.25 -13.00
CA ASP A 455 35.44 -9.75 -13.30
C ASP A 455 36.40 -8.69 -13.84
N MET A 456 35.88 -7.53 -14.26
CA MET A 456 36.71 -6.45 -14.79
C MET A 456 37.36 -5.67 -13.63
N PRO A 457 38.71 -5.61 -13.55
CA PRO A 457 39.40 -4.81 -12.54
C PRO A 457 39.11 -3.33 -12.77
N SER A 458 38.32 -2.72 -11.89
CA SER A 458 38.10 -1.29 -11.89
C SER A 458 39.35 -0.60 -11.33
N LEU A 459 40.05 0.15 -12.18
CA LEU A 459 41.30 0.86 -11.87
C LEU A 459 41.18 1.92 -10.73
N SER A 460 39.96 2.19 -10.25
CA SER A 460 39.63 3.28 -9.32
C SER A 460 39.04 2.85 -7.97
N VAL A 461 38.96 1.55 -7.66
CA VAL A 461 38.29 1.05 -6.45
C VAL A 461 39.30 0.67 -5.36
N ASP A 462 38.99 1.01 -4.11
CA ASP A 462 39.81 0.73 -2.92
C ASP A 462 40.07 -0.79 -2.75
N LYS A 463 41.19 -1.16 -2.13
CA LYS A 463 41.56 -2.58 -1.96
C LYS A 463 40.55 -3.35 -1.10
N ASP A 464 39.97 -2.69 -0.10
CA ASP A 464 38.98 -3.29 0.79
C ASP A 464 37.64 -3.53 0.06
N ASP A 465 37.20 -2.57 -0.77
CA ASP A 465 36.00 -2.71 -1.60
C ASP A 465 36.15 -3.84 -2.65
N GLN A 466 37.33 -3.97 -3.26
CA GLN A 466 37.66 -5.08 -4.16
C GLN A 466 37.61 -6.42 -3.42
N TRP A 467 38.05 -6.41 -2.16
CA TRP A 467 38.08 -7.60 -1.34
C TRP A 467 36.65 -8.07 -0.99
N GLU A 468 35.79 -7.19 -0.48
CA GLU A 468 34.39 -7.50 -0.21
C GLU A 468 33.64 -8.04 -1.44
N LYS A 469 33.92 -7.46 -2.62
CA LYS A 469 33.37 -7.91 -3.90
C LYS A 469 33.77 -9.35 -4.24
N LEU A 470 35.04 -9.71 -4.04
CA LEU A 470 35.55 -11.07 -4.27
C LEU A 470 34.93 -12.09 -3.30
N ILE A 471 34.72 -11.73 -2.02
CA ILE A 471 33.98 -12.57 -1.05
C ILE A 471 32.56 -12.80 -1.55
N ALA A 472 31.86 -11.73 -1.92
CA ALA A 472 30.49 -11.79 -2.39
C ALA A 472 30.36 -12.68 -3.64
N LYS A 473 31.33 -12.58 -4.57
CA LYS A 473 31.42 -13.43 -5.77
C LYS A 473 31.58 -14.90 -5.39
N ALA A 474 32.56 -15.21 -4.54
CA ALA A 474 32.77 -16.59 -4.08
C ALA A 474 31.52 -17.16 -3.40
N ALA A 475 30.86 -16.37 -2.54
CA ALA A 475 29.66 -16.78 -1.84
C ALA A 475 28.48 -16.99 -2.81
N CYS A 476 28.31 -16.10 -3.80
CA CYS A 476 27.29 -16.26 -4.85
C CYS A 476 27.51 -17.55 -5.65
N VAL A 477 28.73 -17.79 -6.13
CA VAL A 477 29.11 -19.02 -6.85
C VAL A 477 28.79 -20.26 -6.03
N ARG A 478 29.16 -20.28 -4.75
CA ARG A 478 28.84 -21.38 -3.84
C ARG A 478 27.33 -21.61 -3.72
N ASP A 479 26.56 -20.54 -3.52
CA ASP A 479 25.12 -20.63 -3.32
C ASP A 479 24.40 -21.12 -4.59
N ILE A 480 24.87 -20.71 -5.78
CA ILE A 480 24.39 -21.23 -7.07
C ILE A 480 24.63 -22.75 -7.16
N CYS A 481 25.85 -23.19 -6.88
CA CYS A 481 26.22 -24.61 -6.90
C CYS A 481 25.40 -25.45 -5.92
N ARG A 482 25.07 -24.90 -4.74
CA ARG A 482 24.28 -25.60 -3.71
C ARG A 482 22.79 -25.67 -4.06
N GLN A 483 22.22 -24.56 -4.52
CA GLN A 483 20.77 -24.45 -4.67
C GLN A 483 20.27 -25.11 -5.96
N ARG A 484 21.02 -24.99 -7.07
CA ARG A 484 20.63 -25.52 -8.39
C ARG A 484 21.82 -26.17 -9.13
N PRO A 485 22.41 -27.26 -8.59
CA PRO A 485 23.62 -27.88 -9.14
C PRO A 485 23.45 -28.31 -10.62
N TYR A 486 22.34 -28.96 -10.96
CA TYR A 486 22.12 -29.50 -12.32
C TYR A 486 21.81 -28.45 -13.39
N GLN A 487 21.28 -27.28 -13.00
CA GLN A 487 20.84 -26.26 -13.96
C GLN A 487 21.95 -25.28 -14.27
N HIS A 488 22.62 -24.79 -13.22
CA HIS A 488 23.54 -23.65 -13.31
C HIS A 488 24.94 -23.98 -12.76
N GLY A 489 25.10 -25.12 -12.09
CA GLY A 489 26.34 -25.48 -11.39
C GLY A 489 27.55 -25.69 -12.32
N ALA A 490 27.34 -26.30 -13.49
CA ALA A 490 28.41 -26.51 -14.46
C ALA A 490 28.99 -25.18 -14.99
N ASP A 491 28.14 -24.18 -15.22
CA ASP A 491 28.54 -22.83 -15.67
C ASP A 491 29.45 -22.13 -14.64
N MET A 492 29.34 -22.48 -13.37
CA MET A 492 30.12 -21.89 -12.29
C MET A 492 31.56 -22.41 -12.21
N LEU A 493 31.91 -23.51 -12.88
CA LEU A 493 33.26 -24.09 -12.83
C LEU A 493 34.35 -23.10 -13.27
N ALA A 494 34.07 -22.30 -14.31
CA ALA A 494 35.00 -21.27 -14.76
C ALA A 494 35.27 -20.23 -13.66
N ALA A 495 34.22 -19.77 -12.97
CA ALA A 495 34.33 -18.82 -11.89
C ALA A 495 35.04 -19.40 -10.66
N ILE A 496 34.79 -20.67 -10.31
CA ILE A 496 35.50 -21.39 -9.24
C ILE A 496 37.01 -21.43 -9.53
N CYS A 497 37.38 -21.89 -10.72
CA CYS A 497 38.79 -21.96 -11.14
C CYS A 497 39.45 -20.59 -11.14
N GLN A 498 38.75 -19.55 -11.60
CA GLN A 498 39.26 -18.18 -11.60
C GLN A 498 39.58 -17.70 -10.18
N VAL A 499 38.63 -17.83 -9.24
CA VAL A 499 38.83 -17.39 -7.84
C VAL A 499 39.99 -18.14 -7.19
N LEU A 500 40.11 -19.46 -7.42
CA LEU A 500 41.24 -20.25 -6.90
C LEU A 500 42.59 -19.81 -7.47
N ASN A 501 42.61 -19.34 -8.72
CA ASN A 501 43.83 -18.85 -9.37
C ASN A 501 44.24 -17.46 -8.87
N GLU A 502 43.27 -16.61 -8.57
CA GLU A 502 43.49 -15.24 -8.08
C GLU A 502 43.83 -15.19 -6.58
N CYS A 503 43.28 -16.13 -5.78
CA CYS A 503 43.39 -16.15 -4.32
C CYS A 503 44.59 -16.95 -3.79
N THR A 504 45.81 -16.48 -4.06
CA THR A 504 47.06 -17.18 -3.65
C THR A 504 47.66 -16.69 -2.33
N LYS A 505 47.24 -15.51 -1.85
CA LYS A 505 47.81 -14.88 -0.66
C LYS A 505 47.17 -15.39 0.65
N PRO A 506 47.84 -15.26 1.81
CA PRO A 506 47.31 -15.75 3.09
C PRO A 506 46.02 -15.06 3.54
N ASP A 507 45.87 -13.77 3.26
CA ASP A 507 44.68 -12.95 3.51
C ASP A 507 43.48 -13.31 2.61
N GLN A 508 43.73 -14.00 1.50
CA GLN A 508 42.73 -14.43 0.51
C GLN A 508 42.30 -15.89 0.69
N ALA A 509 42.48 -16.48 1.89
CA ALA A 509 42.07 -17.86 2.14
C ALA A 509 40.53 -18.05 2.11
N SER A 510 39.78 -17.02 2.52
CA SER A 510 38.32 -17.09 2.67
C SER A 510 37.54 -17.35 1.36
N PRO A 511 37.79 -16.65 0.23
CA PRO A 511 37.06 -16.89 -1.03
C PRO A 511 37.41 -18.24 -1.62
N ALA A 512 38.70 -18.60 -1.56
CA ALA A 512 39.19 -19.88 -2.01
C ALA A 512 38.47 -21.01 -1.27
N ALA A 513 38.37 -20.93 0.06
CA ALA A 513 37.61 -21.89 0.85
C ALA A 513 36.11 -21.89 0.50
N ILE A 514 35.50 -20.73 0.28
CA ILE A 514 34.07 -20.63 -0.08
C ILE A 514 33.78 -21.25 -1.45
N VAL A 515 34.61 -21.02 -2.48
CA VAL A 515 34.39 -21.65 -3.80
C VAL A 515 34.67 -23.15 -3.79
N LEU A 516 35.59 -23.63 -2.92
CA LEU A 516 35.78 -25.07 -2.69
C LEU A 516 34.53 -25.71 -2.08
N GLN A 517 33.79 -25.02 -1.21
CA GLN A 517 32.49 -25.50 -0.73
C GLN A 517 31.45 -25.58 -1.86
N GLY A 518 31.52 -24.67 -2.84
CA GLY A 518 30.68 -24.74 -4.04
C GLY A 518 31.02 -25.97 -4.89
N LEU A 519 32.32 -26.22 -5.10
CA LEU A 519 32.82 -27.39 -5.82
C LEU A 519 32.49 -28.71 -5.12
N GLN A 520 32.56 -28.72 -3.80
CA GLN A 520 32.11 -29.84 -2.96
C GLN A 520 30.63 -30.14 -3.23
N ALA A 521 29.76 -29.12 -3.22
CA ALA A 521 28.34 -29.30 -3.51
C ALA A 521 28.10 -29.86 -4.94
N LEU A 522 28.90 -29.45 -5.92
CA LEU A 522 28.83 -30.02 -7.28
C LEU A 522 29.26 -31.49 -7.34
N CYS A 523 30.28 -31.86 -6.56
CA CYS A 523 30.74 -33.25 -6.47
C CYS A 523 29.71 -34.12 -5.73
N GLU A 524 29.12 -33.60 -4.65
CA GLU A 524 28.06 -34.26 -3.88
C GLU A 524 26.80 -34.48 -4.72
N ALA A 525 26.44 -33.51 -5.57
CA ALA A 525 25.32 -33.63 -6.52
C ALA A 525 25.67 -34.44 -7.78
N GLU A 526 26.89 -35.00 -7.88
CA GLU A 526 27.40 -35.77 -9.03
C GLU A 526 27.40 -35.00 -10.37
N VAL A 527 27.35 -33.66 -10.32
CA VAL A 527 27.47 -32.82 -11.52
C VAL A 527 28.90 -32.84 -12.06
N VAL A 528 29.88 -33.02 -11.17
CA VAL A 528 31.30 -33.05 -11.50
C VAL A 528 31.98 -34.21 -10.79
N CYS A 529 32.87 -34.92 -11.48
CA CYS A 529 33.60 -36.04 -10.90
C CYS A 529 34.72 -35.55 -9.96
N ILE A 530 34.72 -36.04 -8.71
CA ILE A 530 35.72 -35.67 -7.69
C ILE A 530 37.16 -35.97 -8.13
N ARG A 531 37.37 -37.07 -8.88
CA ARG A 531 38.70 -37.46 -9.38
C ARG A 531 39.22 -36.48 -10.42
N SER A 532 38.42 -36.19 -11.45
CA SER A 532 38.84 -35.26 -12.51
C SER A 532 39.08 -33.85 -11.94
N THR A 533 38.23 -33.45 -10.99
CA THR A 533 38.36 -32.21 -10.24
C THR A 533 39.66 -32.15 -9.46
N TRP A 534 39.99 -33.19 -8.68
CA TRP A 534 41.24 -33.22 -7.93
C TRP A 534 42.46 -33.26 -8.85
N ASN A 535 42.43 -34.02 -9.94
CA ASN A 535 43.52 -34.04 -10.91
C ASN A 535 43.79 -32.64 -11.50
N ALA A 536 42.75 -31.83 -11.71
CA ALA A 536 42.88 -30.46 -12.19
C ALA A 536 43.39 -29.48 -11.11
N LEU A 537 43.02 -29.67 -9.85
CA LEU A 537 43.34 -28.75 -8.75
C LEU A 537 44.59 -29.10 -7.95
N SER A 538 44.97 -30.38 -7.91
CA SER A 538 46.11 -30.92 -7.17
C SER A 538 47.42 -30.16 -7.45
N PRO A 539 47.76 -29.77 -8.70
CA PRO A 539 49.01 -29.03 -8.95
C PRO A 539 49.13 -27.72 -8.17
N LYS A 540 48.01 -27.13 -7.74
CA LYS A 540 47.97 -25.83 -7.03
C LYS A 540 47.70 -25.98 -5.54
N LEU A 541 46.80 -26.89 -5.17
CA LEU A 541 46.28 -27.00 -3.81
C LEU A 541 46.98 -28.07 -2.96
N SER A 542 47.76 -28.98 -3.56
CA SER A 542 48.45 -30.05 -2.81
C SER A 542 49.47 -29.54 -1.80
N CYS A 543 50.09 -28.39 -2.06
CA CYS A 543 51.07 -27.75 -1.18
C CYS A 543 50.48 -26.57 -0.39
N ASP A 544 49.16 -26.36 -0.41
CA ASP A 544 48.54 -25.25 0.32
C ASP A 544 48.54 -25.53 1.83
N THR A 545 49.07 -24.59 2.61
CA THR A 545 49.19 -24.73 4.08
C THR A 545 48.15 -23.89 4.83
N ARG A 546 47.27 -23.17 4.13
CA ARG A 546 46.29 -22.27 4.75
C ARG A 546 45.18 -23.08 5.44
N PRO A 547 44.91 -22.88 6.75
CA PRO A 547 43.99 -23.74 7.52
C PRO A 547 42.57 -23.82 6.95
N LEU A 548 42.02 -22.71 6.45
CA LEU A 548 40.67 -22.68 5.88
C LEU A 548 40.55 -23.54 4.61
N ILE A 549 41.62 -23.59 3.81
CA ILE A 549 41.65 -24.36 2.56
C ILE A 549 41.84 -25.84 2.88
N LEU A 550 42.75 -26.16 3.78
CA LEU A 550 42.93 -27.54 4.26
C LEU A 550 41.63 -28.12 4.82
N LYS A 551 40.88 -27.32 5.60
CA LYS A 551 39.55 -27.71 6.08
C LYS A 551 38.60 -27.99 4.92
N ALA A 552 38.48 -27.09 3.95
CA ALA A 552 37.58 -27.26 2.80
C ALA A 552 37.98 -28.46 1.92
N LEU A 553 39.27 -28.73 1.75
CA LEU A 553 39.77 -29.91 1.03
C LEU A 553 39.45 -31.21 1.76
N ASN A 554 39.61 -31.24 3.09
CA ASN A 554 39.22 -32.39 3.89
C ASN A 554 37.72 -32.66 3.81
N GLU A 555 36.89 -31.61 3.83
CA GLU A 555 35.44 -31.71 3.63
C GLU A 555 35.09 -32.22 2.22
N LEU A 556 35.83 -31.80 1.19
CA LEU A 556 35.69 -32.32 -0.17
C LEU A 556 36.03 -33.82 -0.25
N PHE A 557 37.16 -34.24 0.32
CA PHE A 557 37.58 -35.65 0.29
C PHE A 557 36.72 -36.56 1.16
N ALA A 558 36.07 -36.01 2.18
CA ALA A 558 35.09 -36.75 2.98
C ALA A 558 33.89 -37.26 2.15
N LEU A 559 33.68 -36.74 0.93
CA LEU A 559 32.67 -37.24 -0.01
C LEU A 559 33.10 -38.51 -0.75
N VAL A 560 34.39 -38.84 -0.80
CA VAL A 560 34.87 -40.01 -1.56
C VAL A 560 34.16 -41.31 -1.14
N PRO A 561 34.00 -41.63 0.17
CA PRO A 561 33.33 -42.84 0.61
C PRO A 561 31.83 -42.90 0.28
N SER A 562 31.17 -41.76 0.07
CA SER A 562 29.72 -41.71 -0.24
C SER A 562 29.43 -41.74 -1.75
N LEU A 563 30.43 -41.46 -2.59
CA LEU A 563 30.32 -41.48 -4.06
C LEU A 563 30.74 -42.84 -4.63
N THR A 564 30.36 -43.95 -3.97
CA THR A 564 30.78 -45.31 -4.34
C THR A 564 30.33 -45.66 -5.75
N VAL A 565 31.29 -45.89 -6.64
CA VAL A 565 31.05 -46.47 -7.97
C VAL A 565 31.81 -47.79 -8.03
N ASN A 566 31.12 -48.89 -8.38
CA ASN A 566 31.72 -50.22 -8.53
C ASN A 566 32.63 -50.28 -9.78
N THR A 567 33.83 -49.74 -9.67
CA THR A 567 34.87 -49.75 -10.71
C THR A 567 36.24 -49.95 -10.06
N ASN A 568 37.14 -50.69 -10.72
CA ASN A 568 38.55 -50.84 -10.29
C ASN A 568 39.25 -49.49 -10.10
N GLU A 569 38.76 -48.48 -10.81
CA GLU A 569 39.19 -47.11 -10.70
C GLU A 569 38.87 -46.50 -9.33
N TYR A 570 37.68 -46.72 -8.76
CA TYR A 570 37.28 -46.20 -7.44
C TYR A 570 38.20 -46.69 -6.29
N GLU A 571 38.66 -47.94 -6.35
CA GLU A 571 39.60 -48.52 -5.38
C GLU A 571 40.95 -47.78 -5.34
N VAL A 572 41.43 -47.26 -6.49
CA VAL A 572 42.67 -46.46 -6.53
C VAL A 572 42.47 -45.06 -5.92
N CYS A 573 41.25 -44.49 -6.00
CA CYS A 573 40.93 -43.17 -5.43
C CYS A 573 40.87 -43.20 -3.91
N THR A 574 40.27 -44.27 -3.35
CA THR A 574 40.22 -44.49 -1.90
C THR A 574 41.61 -44.72 -1.31
N HIS A 575 42.50 -45.40 -2.05
CA HIS A 575 43.89 -45.55 -1.63
C HIS A 575 44.67 -44.23 -1.67
N SER A 576 44.48 -43.39 -2.71
CA SER A 576 45.17 -42.09 -2.84
C SER A 576 44.68 -41.02 -1.86
N SER A 577 43.39 -41.02 -1.50
CA SER A 577 42.84 -40.16 -0.43
C SER A 577 43.32 -40.59 0.96
N ASN A 578 43.51 -41.89 1.20
CA ASN A 578 44.21 -42.41 2.39
C ASN A 578 45.73 -42.11 2.39
N LEU A 579 46.29 -41.67 1.26
CA LEU A 579 47.71 -41.38 1.03
C LEU A 579 48.02 -39.87 0.92
N CYS A 580 47.09 -38.95 1.24
CA CYS A 580 47.44 -37.55 1.48
C CYS A 580 48.55 -37.50 2.55
N PRO A 581 49.79 -37.10 2.21
CA PRO A 581 50.89 -37.17 3.13
C PRO A 581 50.86 -35.92 4.01
N PHE A 582 50.06 -35.95 5.08
CA PHE A 582 50.41 -35.15 6.25
C PHE A 582 51.60 -35.86 6.91
N HIS A 583 52.80 -35.56 6.41
CA HIS A 583 53.99 -35.67 7.25
C HIS A 583 53.82 -34.65 8.37
N SER A 584 53.26 -35.11 9.49
CA SER A 584 53.46 -34.50 10.79
C SER A 584 54.97 -34.37 11.03
N PRO A 585 55.55 -33.18 11.25
CA PRO A 585 56.80 -33.13 11.97
C PRO A 585 56.46 -33.52 13.41
N SER A 586 56.97 -34.69 13.79
CA SER A 586 57.14 -35.07 15.19
C SER A 586 57.78 -33.92 15.98
N LEU A 587 57.14 -33.54 17.09
CA LEU A 587 57.65 -32.79 18.26
C LEU A 587 58.73 -31.72 18.02
#